data_AF-Q21UG1-F1
#
_entry.id   AF-Q21UG1-F1
#
_cell.length_a   1.000
_cell.length_b   1.000
_cell.length_c   1.000
_cell.angle_alpha   90.00
_cell.angle_beta   90.00
_cell.angle_gamma   90.00
#
_symmetry.space_group_name_H-M   'P 1'
#
loop_
_entity.id
_entity.type
_entity.pdbx_description
1 polymer ?
#
loop_
_entity_poly.entity_id
_entity_poly.type
_entity_poly.pdbx_seq_one_letter_code
_entity_poly.pdbx_strand_id
1 'polypeptide(L)'
;MNQRINRAMRIGLSSVAAALLVACGGGGAGSDAGSANVTAQMDQSRRTSSDSGSTSSTPTANGNFTLLAWNDLGMHCVDGKDYSVFSILPPYNNLHAQLVSTAGGLVTSGVTLTYEAMADATGSINTSSVGKTNFWTWVKSLFGVTLADNVGLKGNATTSMTPRPMTFNKTNKWFEAEGIPITPYDDKGVKNFYPMVKVVAKDASGKVMATARTVLPVSDEMSCKSCHASSTVSSDARPTAGWVNDGDPEKDWKRNVLRLHDEKKMTNSAFTAALNQLGYSAAGLAATAQAGKPVLCAACHSSNALPGTGIAGISPLTQALHTLHASVKDPITQLTLNSSNNRTSCYMCHPGSVTQCLRGPMGNALDASGKPAMNCQSCHGSMLAVGSKARTGWLSQPTCQSCHHDGKRELSGVNAAGLPLVWADQRFASNTNAPAAGFNLYRFSTGHGGLQCESCHGATHAEFPSSQVNDNVLSKDLQGHAGTIAECTACHATVPNTITGGPHGMHTTGNAWISSHKNVAESGGATACAYCHGGDYRGTALSQVKMSKTFTLENRTKTYSAGQTVGCYDCHNGPNGE
;
A
#
# COMPACT_ATOMS: atom_id res chain seq x y z
N MET A 1 18.29 43.03 -46.19
CA MET A 1 17.34 43.77 -47.06
C MET A 1 17.04 42.89 -48.26
N ASN A 2 15.88 42.28 -48.53
CA ASN A 2 14.59 42.06 -47.89
C ASN A 2 14.06 40.75 -48.54
N GLN A 3 13.95 39.64 -47.80
CA GLN A 3 12.69 39.03 -47.35
C GLN A 3 11.53 38.99 -48.36
N ARG A 4 11.08 37.78 -48.74
CA ARG A 4 9.81 37.13 -48.28
C ARG A 4 9.38 36.04 -49.27
N ILE A 5 9.41 34.77 -48.86
CA ILE A 5 8.49 33.74 -49.36
C ILE A 5 8.06 32.88 -48.15
N ASN A 6 6.77 32.88 -47.85
CA ASN A 6 6.15 31.90 -46.95
C ASN A 6 4.65 31.79 -47.25
N ARG A 7 4.11 30.57 -47.08
CA ARG A 7 2.76 30.02 -47.36
C ARG A 7 2.69 29.28 -48.70
N ALA A 8 2.19 28.05 -48.80
CA ALA A 8 1.54 27.14 -47.86
C ALA A 8 1.50 25.74 -48.51
N MET A 9 1.55 24.64 -47.74
CA MET A 9 0.60 23.53 -47.90
C MET A 9 0.72 22.49 -46.78
N ARG A 10 -0.42 21.83 -46.54
CA ARG A 10 -0.76 20.83 -45.52
C ARG A 10 -0.17 19.44 -45.82
N ILE A 11 -0.42 18.52 -44.87
CA ILE A 11 -0.29 17.04 -44.91
C ILE A 11 1.09 16.56 -44.41
N GLY A 12 1.26 15.64 -43.47
CA GLY A 12 0.35 14.90 -42.59
C GLY A 12 1.24 14.15 -41.58
N LEU A 13 0.83 14.05 -40.32
CA LEU A 13 1.53 13.25 -39.30
C LEU A 13 0.87 11.88 -39.19
N SER A 14 1.48 10.90 -39.85
CA SER A 14 1.34 9.46 -39.55
C SER A 14 2.73 8.89 -39.35
N SER A 15 3.13 8.70 -38.09
CA SER A 15 4.12 7.67 -37.67
C SER A 15 4.22 7.68 -36.15
N VAL A 16 3.44 6.82 -35.51
CA VAL A 16 3.66 6.42 -34.12
C VAL A 16 4.77 5.36 -34.15
N ALA A 17 5.96 5.73 -33.69
CA ALA A 17 7.02 4.78 -33.39
C ALA A 17 6.67 4.11 -32.05
N ALA A 18 6.48 2.79 -32.09
CA ALA A 18 6.34 1.95 -30.92
C ALA A 18 7.67 1.90 -30.15
N ALA A 19 7.71 2.54 -28.98
CA ALA A 19 8.76 2.35 -27.98
C ALA A 19 8.15 1.63 -26.77
N LEU A 20 8.80 0.53 -26.36
CA LEU A 20 8.45 -0.26 -25.18
C LEU A 20 8.36 0.64 -23.93
N LEU A 21 7.17 0.75 -23.34
CA LEU A 21 6.91 1.47 -22.09
C LEU A 21 6.69 0.47 -20.95
N VAL A 22 7.61 0.47 -19.99
CA VAL A 22 7.41 -0.11 -18.65
C VAL A 22 6.69 0.95 -17.83
N ALA A 23 5.40 0.76 -17.55
CA ALA A 23 4.56 1.70 -16.81
C ALA A 23 4.64 1.45 -15.30
N CYS A 24 4.97 2.49 -14.53
CA CYS A 24 4.95 2.52 -13.06
C CYS A 24 3.60 3.07 -12.59
N GLY A 25 2.66 2.25 -12.10
CA GLY A 25 1.38 2.77 -11.59
C GLY A 25 1.52 3.51 -10.25
N GLY A 26 0.78 4.61 -10.08
CA GLY A 26 0.41 5.14 -8.77
C GLY A 26 -0.63 6.29 -8.79
N GLY A 27 -1.13 6.53 -7.57
CA GLY A 27 -1.76 7.77 -7.11
C GLY A 27 -3.24 7.96 -7.48
N GLY A 28 -4.20 8.39 -6.61
CA GLY A 28 -4.31 9.26 -5.37
C GLY A 28 -5.18 10.62 -5.32
N ALA A 29 -6.24 10.69 -4.52
CA ALA A 29 -6.88 11.82 -3.75
C ALA A 29 -6.65 13.33 -3.96
N GLY A 30 -7.61 14.28 -3.73
CA GLY A 30 -8.70 14.48 -2.70
C GLY A 30 -9.46 15.81 -2.95
N SER A 31 -10.36 16.43 -2.15
CA SER A 31 -11.24 16.17 -0.96
C SER A 31 -11.67 17.49 -0.21
N ASP A 32 -12.94 17.79 0.20
CA ASP A 32 -13.38 18.43 1.51
C ASP A 32 -14.91 18.73 1.63
N ALA A 33 -15.62 18.87 2.77
CA ALA A 33 -15.62 19.83 3.90
C ALA A 33 -16.02 19.20 5.26
N GLY A 34 -16.02 19.99 6.33
CA GLY A 34 -16.34 19.61 7.72
C GLY A 34 -17.82 19.82 8.08
N SER A 35 -18.33 19.60 9.30
CA SER A 35 -17.87 18.96 10.55
C SER A 35 -19.12 18.74 11.43
N ALA A 36 -19.28 17.60 12.11
CA ALA A 36 -20.20 17.47 13.26
C ALA A 36 -19.73 16.37 14.23
N ASN A 37 -19.71 16.71 15.51
CA ASN A 37 -19.19 15.92 16.63
C ASN A 37 -20.11 14.77 17.03
N VAL A 38 -19.55 13.56 17.22
CA VAL A 38 -20.18 12.50 18.02
C VAL A 38 -19.11 11.83 18.89
N THR A 39 -19.26 12.03 20.19
CA THR A 39 -18.48 11.44 21.27
C THR A 39 -18.88 9.97 21.42
N ALA A 40 -17.93 9.04 21.30
CA ALA A 40 -18.14 7.64 21.67
C ALA A 40 -17.06 7.21 22.66
N GLN A 41 -17.49 7.02 23.91
CA GLN A 41 -16.68 6.55 25.02
C GLN A 41 -16.18 5.12 24.75
N MET A 42 -14.89 4.91 24.93
CA MET A 42 -14.28 3.58 25.00
C MET A 42 -14.66 2.92 26.33
N ASP A 43 -15.53 1.91 26.30
CA ASP A 43 -15.74 1.01 27.42
C ASP A 43 -14.74 -0.15 27.35
N GLN A 44 -13.77 -0.12 28.26
CA GLN A 44 -12.85 -1.22 28.52
C GLN A 44 -13.57 -2.30 29.35
N SER A 45 -14.09 -3.33 28.71
CA SER A 45 -14.45 -4.56 29.43
C SER A 45 -13.63 -5.75 28.92
N ARG A 46 -12.60 -6.09 29.71
CA ARG A 46 -11.92 -7.39 29.72
C ARG A 46 -12.99 -8.48 29.89
N ARG A 47 -13.22 -9.29 28.84
CA ARG A 47 -13.84 -10.61 29.00
C ARG A 47 -12.82 -11.69 28.69
N THR A 48 -12.41 -12.37 29.75
CA THR A 48 -11.72 -13.66 29.72
C THR A 48 -12.69 -14.72 29.19
N SER A 49 -12.52 -15.11 27.93
CA SER A 49 -13.12 -16.34 27.42
C SER A 49 -12.12 -17.48 27.62
N SER A 50 -12.40 -18.33 28.61
CA SER A 50 -11.78 -19.64 28.77
C SER A 50 -12.26 -20.54 27.62
N ASP A 51 -11.44 -20.69 26.59
CA ASP A 51 -11.70 -21.67 25.54
C ASP A 51 -11.11 -23.03 25.96
N SER A 52 -11.98 -24.04 25.94
CA SER A 52 -11.70 -25.36 26.46
C SER A 52 -11.12 -26.21 25.32
N GLY A 53 -9.89 -26.69 25.51
CA GLY A 53 -9.25 -27.80 24.81
C GLY A 53 -9.83 -28.23 23.45
N SER A 54 -9.57 -27.46 22.40
CA SER A 54 -9.66 -27.93 21.02
C SER A 54 -8.24 -28.06 20.48
N THR A 55 -7.81 -29.29 20.17
CA THR A 55 -6.58 -29.55 19.44
C THR A 55 -6.67 -28.86 18.07
N SER A 56 -6.04 -27.69 17.95
CA SER A 56 -5.90 -26.93 16.71
C SER A 56 -5.20 -27.77 15.65
N SER A 57 -5.96 -28.47 14.81
CA SER A 57 -5.49 -29.04 13.57
C SER A 57 -5.05 -27.90 12.64
N THR A 58 -3.79 -27.91 12.21
CA THR A 58 -3.29 -27.01 11.17
C THR A 58 -4.18 -27.11 9.94
N PRO A 59 -4.70 -26.00 9.38
CA PRO A 59 -5.44 -26.05 8.13
C PRO A 59 -4.54 -26.62 7.03
N THR A 60 -4.95 -27.76 6.48
CA THR A 60 -4.37 -28.32 5.27
C THR A 60 -4.85 -27.50 4.07
N ALA A 61 -3.96 -27.22 3.11
CA ALA A 61 -4.35 -26.67 1.82
C ALA A 61 -5.51 -27.49 1.23
N ASN A 62 -6.69 -26.88 1.09
CA ASN A 62 -7.85 -27.52 0.50
C ASN A 62 -7.68 -27.58 -1.02
N GLY A 63 -6.90 -28.57 -1.49
CA GLY A 63 -6.69 -28.85 -2.91
C GLY A 63 -5.22 -28.88 -3.33
N ASN A 64 -5.00 -29.13 -4.62
CA ASN A 64 -3.66 -29.19 -5.22
C ASN A 64 -3.03 -27.80 -5.43
N PHE A 65 -3.71 -26.72 -5.02
CA PHE A 65 -3.30 -25.34 -5.29
C PHE A 65 -3.64 -24.38 -4.15
N THR A 66 -2.81 -23.36 -3.99
CA THR A 66 -3.02 -22.22 -3.08
C THR A 66 -3.02 -20.92 -3.88
N LEU A 67 -4.02 -20.06 -3.65
CA LEU A 67 -4.13 -18.76 -4.29
C LEU A 67 -3.87 -17.64 -3.27
N LEU A 68 -2.92 -16.78 -3.58
CA LEU A 68 -2.56 -15.58 -2.80
C LEU A 68 -3.03 -14.35 -3.57
N ALA A 69 -3.66 -13.38 -2.89
CA ALA A 69 -4.15 -12.15 -3.53
C ALA A 69 -4.06 -10.92 -2.63
N TRP A 70 -3.58 -9.80 -3.14
CA TRP A 70 -3.33 -8.58 -2.35
C TRP A 70 -3.47 -7.31 -3.20
N ASN A 71 -3.52 -6.16 -2.55
CA ASN A 71 -3.35 -4.85 -3.19
C ASN A 71 -1.93 -4.32 -2.94
N ASP A 72 -1.44 -3.40 -3.76
CA ASP A 72 0.00 -3.04 -3.84
C ASP A 72 0.49 -1.93 -2.87
N LEU A 73 -0.42 -1.21 -2.21
CA LEU A 73 -0.07 -0.03 -1.39
C LEU A 73 -0.65 -0.03 0.02
N GLY A 74 -1.53 -0.99 0.32
CA GLY A 74 -2.35 -1.05 1.52
C GLY A 74 -3.52 -0.07 1.53
N MET A 75 -3.46 1.02 0.76
CA MET A 75 -4.54 1.98 0.57
C MET A 75 -4.26 2.84 -0.66
N HIS A 76 -5.20 2.86 -1.61
CA HIS A 76 -5.21 3.88 -2.66
C HIS A 76 -6.03 5.09 -2.18
N CYS A 77 -5.77 6.25 -2.78
CA CYS A 77 -6.49 7.47 -2.44
C CYS A 77 -7.33 7.93 -3.65
N VAL A 78 -8.47 8.61 -3.45
CA VAL A 78 -9.36 9.12 -4.51
C VAL A 78 -9.87 10.53 -4.21
N ASP A 79 -10.15 11.34 -5.23
CA ASP A 79 -10.31 12.81 -5.10
C ASP A 79 -11.57 13.29 -4.37
N GLY A 80 -12.25 12.37 -3.68
CA GLY A 80 -13.62 12.53 -3.25
C GLY A 80 -14.60 12.24 -4.38
N LYS A 81 -15.70 13.00 -4.40
CA LYS A 81 -16.80 12.82 -5.34
C LYS A 81 -16.73 13.79 -6.52
N ASP A 82 -15.98 14.88 -6.41
CA ASP A 82 -15.88 15.91 -7.43
C ASP A 82 -14.55 15.88 -8.21
N TYR A 83 -14.63 15.93 -9.53
CA TYR A 83 -13.52 16.03 -10.47
C TYR A 83 -13.68 17.26 -11.39
N SER A 84 -14.63 18.15 -11.10
CA SER A 84 -14.96 19.31 -11.93
C SER A 84 -14.06 20.52 -11.72
N VAL A 85 -13.35 20.61 -10.59
CA VAL A 85 -12.44 21.72 -10.29
C VAL A 85 -10.98 21.35 -10.61
N PHE A 86 -10.45 20.33 -9.94
CA PHE A 86 -9.15 19.76 -10.23
C PHE A 86 -9.11 18.29 -9.85
N SER A 87 -8.08 17.59 -10.34
CA SER A 87 -7.72 16.27 -9.89
C SER A 87 -6.30 16.21 -9.33
N ILE A 88 -6.26 15.75 -8.07
CA ILE A 88 -5.24 14.89 -7.48
C ILE A 88 -4.85 13.78 -8.44
N LEU A 89 -5.64 12.72 -8.33
CA LEU A 89 -5.50 11.49 -9.05
C LEU A 89 -6.88 10.73 -9.07
N PRO A 90 -7.04 9.69 -9.89
CA PRO A 90 -8.34 9.09 -10.18
C PRO A 90 -8.80 8.08 -9.11
N PRO A 91 -10.05 7.57 -9.18
CA PRO A 91 -10.41 6.33 -8.51
C PRO A 91 -9.52 5.20 -9.04
N TYR A 92 -8.84 4.49 -8.15
CA TYR A 92 -7.79 3.56 -8.53
C TYR A 92 -7.55 2.51 -7.44
N ASN A 93 -7.19 1.30 -7.86
CA ASN A 93 -6.60 0.26 -7.03
C ASN A 93 -5.92 -0.78 -7.93
N ASN A 94 -4.92 -1.48 -7.41
CA ASN A 94 -4.27 -2.58 -8.11
C ASN A 94 -4.51 -3.87 -7.34
N LEU A 95 -4.99 -4.89 -8.04
CA LEU A 95 -5.15 -6.23 -7.49
C LEU A 95 -4.10 -7.15 -8.09
N HIS A 96 -3.30 -7.80 -7.26
CA HIS A 96 -2.33 -8.80 -7.67
C HIS A 96 -2.69 -10.18 -7.11
N ALA A 97 -2.28 -11.23 -7.80
CA ALA A 97 -2.45 -12.60 -7.34
C ALA A 97 -1.37 -13.56 -7.87
N GLN A 98 -1.03 -14.57 -7.07
CA GLN A 98 -0.16 -15.67 -7.47
C GLN A 98 -0.81 -17.01 -7.10
N LEU A 99 -0.86 -17.93 -8.06
CA LEU A 99 -1.31 -19.31 -7.85
C LEU A 99 -0.10 -20.21 -7.69
N VAL A 100 -0.12 -21.05 -6.66
CA VAL A 100 0.97 -21.98 -6.30
C VAL A 100 0.44 -23.40 -6.36
N SER A 101 1.19 -24.33 -6.95
CA SER A 101 0.91 -25.76 -6.82
C SER A 101 1.36 -26.24 -5.45
N THR A 102 0.57 -27.08 -4.77
CA THR A 102 0.95 -27.62 -3.45
C THR A 102 2.08 -28.64 -3.51
N ALA A 103 2.45 -29.09 -4.72
CA ALA A 103 3.69 -29.82 -5.00
C ALA A 103 4.92 -28.89 -5.15
N GLY A 104 4.71 -27.57 -5.16
CA GLY A 104 5.73 -26.54 -5.34
C GLY A 104 5.65 -25.83 -6.69
N GLY A 105 6.06 -24.56 -6.69
CA GLY A 105 6.18 -23.74 -7.90
C GLY A 105 4.93 -22.92 -8.25
N LEU A 106 5.17 -21.80 -8.94
CA LEU A 106 4.12 -20.92 -9.45
C LEU A 106 3.44 -21.53 -10.67
N VAL A 107 2.11 -21.40 -10.73
CA VAL A 107 1.30 -21.76 -11.89
C VAL A 107 1.06 -20.51 -12.73
N THR A 108 1.65 -20.46 -13.92
CA THR A 108 1.67 -19.26 -14.78
C THR A 108 1.01 -19.45 -16.14
N SER A 109 0.57 -20.67 -16.47
CA SER A 109 -0.04 -21.02 -17.75
C SER A 109 -1.12 -22.09 -17.60
N GLY A 110 -2.05 -22.17 -18.55
CA GLY A 110 -3.17 -23.12 -18.49
C GLY A 110 -4.25 -22.76 -17.46
N VAL A 111 -4.22 -21.53 -16.95
CA VAL A 111 -5.10 -21.01 -15.89
C VAL A 111 -5.62 -19.64 -16.28
N THR A 112 -6.85 -19.35 -15.85
CA THR A 112 -7.46 -18.02 -15.89
C THR A 112 -7.77 -17.55 -14.47
N LEU A 113 -7.46 -16.29 -14.17
CA LEU A 113 -7.84 -15.66 -12.90
C LEU A 113 -8.89 -14.58 -13.16
N THR A 114 -9.84 -14.51 -12.24
CA THR A 114 -10.89 -13.48 -12.24
C THR A 114 -11.08 -12.89 -10.86
N TYR A 115 -11.58 -11.67 -10.79
CA TYR A 115 -12.03 -11.03 -9.56
C TYR A 115 -13.51 -10.66 -9.63
N GLU A 116 -14.20 -10.72 -8.49
CA GLU A 116 -15.57 -10.27 -8.33
C GLU A 116 -15.78 -9.62 -6.96
N ALA A 117 -16.75 -8.72 -6.89
CA ALA A 117 -17.16 -8.09 -5.63
C ALA A 117 -17.66 -9.16 -4.66
N MET A 118 -17.36 -8.99 -3.38
CA MET A 118 -17.94 -9.81 -2.32
C MET A 118 -18.30 -8.94 -1.12
N ALA A 119 -19.34 -9.35 -0.41
CA ALA A 119 -19.68 -8.71 0.85
C ALA A 119 -18.61 -9.03 1.90
N ASP A 120 -18.24 -8.05 2.70
CA ASP A 120 -17.46 -8.28 3.92
C ASP A 120 -18.33 -8.89 5.04
N ALA A 121 -17.73 -9.14 6.20
CA ALA A 121 -18.43 -9.75 7.34
C ALA A 121 -19.60 -8.91 7.88
N THR A 122 -19.66 -7.62 7.55
CA THR A 122 -20.75 -6.70 7.92
C THR A 122 -21.87 -6.66 6.86
N GLY A 123 -21.68 -7.33 5.73
CA GLY A 123 -22.60 -7.30 4.59
C GLY A 123 -22.38 -6.12 3.64
N SER A 124 -21.33 -5.32 3.83
CA SER A 124 -21.00 -4.21 2.93
C SER A 124 -20.34 -4.75 1.65
N ILE A 125 -20.85 -4.33 0.49
CA ILE A 125 -20.39 -4.77 -0.84
C ILE A 125 -20.35 -3.58 -1.79
N ASN A 126 -19.33 -3.57 -2.66
CA ASN A 126 -19.14 -2.52 -3.66
C ASN A 126 -19.11 -3.13 -5.07
N THR A 127 -20.21 -3.01 -5.81
CA THR A 127 -20.38 -3.58 -7.17
C THR A 127 -20.38 -2.54 -8.29
N SER A 128 -20.30 -1.25 -7.93
CA SER A 128 -20.23 -0.16 -8.90
C SER A 128 -19.58 1.07 -8.29
N SER A 129 -18.89 1.88 -9.09
CA SER A 129 -18.38 3.19 -8.67
C SER A 129 -19.05 4.36 -9.38
N VAL A 130 -19.79 4.11 -10.46
CA VAL A 130 -20.65 5.10 -11.11
C VAL A 130 -21.77 5.53 -10.17
N GLY A 131 -22.13 6.81 -10.24
CA GLY A 131 -23.09 7.44 -9.32
C GLY A 131 -22.52 7.79 -7.94
N LYS A 132 -21.31 7.33 -7.60
CA LYS A 132 -20.62 7.63 -6.34
C LYS A 132 -19.60 8.77 -6.47
N THR A 133 -19.25 9.14 -7.71
CA THR A 133 -18.34 10.23 -8.09
C THR A 133 -18.69 10.71 -9.51
N ASN A 134 -18.28 11.92 -9.89
CA ASN A 134 -18.42 12.46 -11.26
C ASN A 134 -17.17 12.25 -12.15
N PHE A 135 -16.24 11.37 -11.75
CA PHE A 135 -14.99 11.07 -12.48
C PHE A 135 -15.19 10.82 -13.99
N TRP A 136 -16.12 9.93 -14.39
CA TRP A 136 -16.34 9.59 -15.80
C TRP A 136 -16.86 10.76 -16.65
N THR A 137 -17.49 11.76 -16.03
CA THR A 137 -17.86 13.02 -16.71
C THR A 137 -16.63 13.84 -17.10
N TRP A 138 -15.59 13.82 -16.27
CA TRP A 138 -14.43 14.72 -16.39
C TRP A 138 -13.15 14.06 -16.89
N VAL A 139 -13.12 12.72 -16.97
CA VAL A 139 -11.94 11.95 -17.37
C VAL A 139 -11.36 12.38 -18.72
N LYS A 140 -12.21 12.77 -19.68
CA LYS A 140 -11.75 13.27 -20.99
C LYS A 140 -10.98 14.59 -20.87
N SER A 141 -11.44 15.49 -20.02
CA SER A 141 -10.76 16.78 -19.81
C SER A 141 -9.49 16.64 -18.98
N LEU A 142 -9.48 15.72 -18.01
CA LEU A 142 -8.36 15.52 -17.09
C LEU A 142 -7.26 14.65 -17.69
N PHE A 143 -7.63 13.54 -18.35
CA PHE A 143 -6.71 12.48 -18.78
C PHE A 143 -6.70 12.27 -20.30
N GLY A 144 -7.49 13.03 -21.07
CA GLY A 144 -7.52 12.94 -22.54
C GLY A 144 -8.17 11.68 -23.10
N VAL A 145 -8.76 10.83 -22.25
CA VAL A 145 -9.34 9.54 -22.63
C VAL A 145 -10.85 9.53 -22.41
N THR A 146 -11.58 8.79 -23.24
CA THR A 146 -13.00 8.49 -22.99
C THR A 146 -13.07 7.07 -22.46
N LEU A 147 -13.69 6.90 -21.29
CA LEU A 147 -13.87 5.60 -20.65
C LEU A 147 -15.34 5.25 -20.59
N ALA A 148 -15.64 3.96 -20.70
CA ALA A 148 -16.95 3.46 -20.31
C ALA A 148 -17.14 3.60 -18.80
N ASP A 149 -18.39 3.72 -18.40
CA ASP A 149 -18.83 3.65 -17.01
C ASP A 149 -18.20 2.46 -16.30
N ASN A 150 -17.73 2.70 -15.06
CA ASN A 150 -17.04 1.72 -14.23
C ASN A 150 -15.73 1.17 -14.82
N VAL A 151 -15.16 1.73 -15.87
CA VAL A 151 -13.82 1.36 -16.38
C VAL A 151 -12.79 2.40 -15.94
N GLY A 152 -11.63 1.94 -15.47
CA GLY A 152 -10.53 2.78 -15.01
C GLY A 152 -9.52 3.11 -16.11
N LEU A 153 -8.54 3.96 -15.81
CA LEU A 153 -7.56 4.45 -16.80
C LEU A 153 -6.72 3.34 -17.45
N LYS A 154 -6.64 2.16 -16.83
CA LYS A 154 -5.91 0.99 -17.34
C LYS A 154 -6.80 -0.04 -18.05
N GLY A 155 -8.09 0.29 -18.26
CA GLY A 155 -9.05 -0.57 -18.96
C GLY A 155 -9.71 -1.64 -18.09
N ASN A 156 -9.30 -1.80 -16.84
CA ASN A 156 -9.96 -2.71 -15.90
C ASN A 156 -11.26 -2.11 -15.37
N ALA A 157 -12.27 -2.96 -15.23
CA ALA A 157 -13.56 -2.58 -14.68
C ALA A 157 -13.50 -2.49 -13.14
N THR A 158 -14.42 -1.74 -12.55
CA THR A 158 -14.70 -1.80 -11.12
C THR A 158 -15.19 -3.21 -10.76
N THR A 159 -15.16 -3.53 -9.48
CA THR A 159 -15.64 -4.81 -8.96
C THR A 159 -17.13 -4.96 -9.22
N SER A 160 -17.59 -6.16 -9.59
CA SER A 160 -19.01 -6.46 -9.80
C SER A 160 -19.31 -7.91 -9.44
N MET A 161 -20.58 -8.31 -9.38
CA MET A 161 -20.98 -9.72 -9.22
C MET A 161 -20.66 -10.58 -10.46
N THR A 162 -20.35 -9.95 -11.60
CA THR A 162 -19.83 -10.66 -12.77
C THR A 162 -18.30 -10.75 -12.67
N PRO A 163 -17.71 -11.95 -12.78
CA PRO A 163 -16.26 -12.13 -12.79
C PRO A 163 -15.59 -11.30 -13.87
N ARG A 164 -14.53 -10.56 -13.49
CA ARG A 164 -13.69 -9.76 -14.38
C ARG A 164 -12.31 -10.40 -14.52
N PRO A 165 -11.73 -10.48 -15.72
CA PRO A 165 -10.46 -11.15 -15.93
C PRO A 165 -9.29 -10.38 -15.29
N MET A 166 -8.29 -11.13 -14.85
CA MET A 166 -6.96 -10.62 -14.52
C MET A 166 -5.97 -11.01 -15.63
N THR A 167 -4.97 -10.17 -15.87
CA THR A 167 -3.96 -10.39 -16.91
C THR A 167 -2.66 -10.91 -16.28
N PHE A 168 -2.01 -11.89 -16.89
CA PHE A 168 -0.72 -12.37 -16.40
C PHE A 168 0.42 -11.40 -16.80
N ASN A 169 1.09 -10.84 -15.79
CA ASN A 169 2.29 -10.03 -15.93
C ASN A 169 3.52 -10.94 -15.98
N LYS A 170 4.12 -11.06 -17.17
CA LYS A 170 5.30 -11.91 -17.38
C LYS A 170 6.55 -11.43 -16.65
N THR A 171 6.70 -10.12 -16.47
CA THR A 171 7.86 -9.51 -15.80
C THR A 171 7.86 -9.85 -14.32
N ASN A 172 6.73 -9.62 -13.66
CA ASN A 172 6.60 -9.78 -12.21
C ASN A 172 6.08 -11.17 -11.78
N LYS A 173 5.71 -12.02 -12.76
CA LYS A 173 5.20 -13.38 -12.55
C LYS A 173 4.00 -13.45 -11.61
N TRP A 174 3.04 -12.54 -11.81
CA TRP A 174 1.76 -12.50 -11.11
C TRP A 174 0.61 -12.27 -12.10
N PHE A 175 -0.62 -12.48 -11.66
CA PHE A 175 -1.81 -11.99 -12.34
C PHE A 175 -2.20 -10.64 -11.74
N GLU A 176 -2.60 -9.69 -12.58
CA GLU A 176 -2.97 -8.35 -12.15
C GLU A 176 -4.26 -7.83 -12.79
N ALA A 177 -4.95 -6.98 -12.04
CA ALA A 177 -5.93 -6.04 -12.55
C ALA A 177 -5.53 -4.65 -12.03
N GLU A 178 -4.77 -3.93 -12.85
CA GLU A 178 -4.26 -2.59 -12.56
C GLU A 178 -5.36 -1.54 -12.79
N GLY A 179 -5.43 -0.52 -11.93
CA GLY A 179 -6.31 0.64 -12.14
C GLY A 179 -7.81 0.34 -12.09
N ILE A 180 -8.22 -0.52 -11.16
CA ILE A 180 -9.63 -0.75 -10.83
C ILE A 180 -10.21 0.55 -10.24
N PRO A 181 -11.22 1.18 -10.86
CA PRO A 181 -11.78 2.43 -10.37
C PRO A 181 -12.78 2.16 -9.24
N ILE A 182 -12.26 1.87 -8.05
CA ILE A 182 -13.07 1.60 -6.85
C ILE A 182 -13.19 2.87 -5.98
N THR A 183 -14.31 3.00 -5.26
CA THR A 183 -14.62 4.15 -4.41
C THR A 183 -14.88 3.72 -2.97
N PRO A 184 -14.71 4.59 -1.96
CA PRO A 184 -14.89 4.23 -0.54
C PRO A 184 -16.37 4.22 -0.11
N TYR A 185 -17.29 3.96 -1.03
CA TYR A 185 -18.72 3.93 -0.78
C TYR A 185 -19.29 2.63 -1.33
N ASP A 186 -20.00 1.89 -0.49
CA ASP A 186 -20.65 0.66 -0.86
C ASP A 186 -21.91 0.91 -1.70
N ASP A 187 -22.62 -0.14 -2.09
CA ASP A 187 -23.80 -0.03 -2.97
C ASP A 187 -24.99 0.67 -2.33
N LYS A 188 -25.00 0.81 -1.00
CA LYS A 188 -25.99 1.61 -0.25
C LYS A 188 -25.52 3.05 -0.04
N GLY A 189 -24.35 3.42 -0.58
CA GLY A 189 -23.72 4.72 -0.36
C GLY A 189 -23.09 4.87 1.03
N VAL A 190 -22.99 3.78 1.81
CA VAL A 190 -22.37 3.78 3.13
C VAL A 190 -20.85 3.74 2.96
N LYS A 191 -20.15 4.47 3.82
CA LYS A 191 -18.69 4.53 3.79
C LYS A 191 -18.08 3.17 4.12
N ASN A 192 -17.28 2.64 3.21
CA ASN A 192 -16.44 1.47 3.46
C ASN A 192 -15.10 1.65 2.75
N PHE A 193 -14.04 1.84 3.53
CA PHE A 193 -12.69 2.04 3.02
C PHE A 193 -11.96 0.74 2.67
N TYR A 194 -12.53 -0.41 3.01
CA TYR A 194 -11.92 -1.73 2.83
C TYR A 194 -12.87 -2.69 2.11
N PRO A 195 -13.38 -2.32 0.91
CA PRO A 195 -14.25 -3.20 0.15
C PRO A 195 -13.52 -4.50 -0.18
N MET A 196 -14.25 -5.61 -0.12
CA MET A 196 -13.71 -6.96 -0.31
C MET A 196 -13.94 -7.45 -1.74
N VAL A 197 -12.99 -8.24 -2.24
CA VAL A 197 -13.06 -8.97 -3.49
C VAL A 197 -12.71 -10.43 -3.30
N LYS A 198 -13.32 -11.27 -4.12
CA LYS A 198 -12.96 -12.67 -4.27
C LYS A 198 -12.20 -12.85 -5.57
N VAL A 199 -11.04 -13.48 -5.51
CA VAL A 199 -10.25 -13.90 -6.66
C VAL A 199 -10.44 -15.39 -6.87
N VAL A 200 -10.68 -15.81 -8.11
CA VAL A 200 -10.95 -17.19 -8.48
C VAL A 200 -10.01 -17.61 -9.60
N ALA A 201 -9.25 -18.68 -9.36
CA ALA A 201 -8.43 -19.34 -10.37
C ALA A 201 -9.19 -20.55 -10.96
N LYS A 202 -9.20 -20.66 -12.28
CA LYS A 202 -9.82 -21.76 -13.03
C LYS A 202 -8.82 -22.38 -14.01
N ASP A 203 -8.90 -23.69 -14.20
CA ASP A 203 -8.15 -24.38 -15.26
C ASP A 203 -8.77 -24.13 -16.65
N ALA A 204 -8.15 -24.70 -17.69
CA ALA A 204 -8.61 -24.57 -19.08
C ALA A 204 -10.01 -25.15 -19.34
N SER A 205 -10.52 -26.05 -18.47
CA SER A 205 -11.88 -26.59 -18.55
C SER A 205 -12.93 -25.70 -17.84
N GLY A 206 -12.47 -24.65 -17.15
CA GLY A 206 -13.30 -23.78 -16.33
C GLY A 206 -13.54 -24.27 -14.90
N LYS A 207 -12.89 -25.37 -14.49
CA LYS A 207 -12.99 -25.88 -13.12
C LYS A 207 -12.21 -24.98 -12.17
N VAL A 208 -12.85 -24.61 -11.06
CA VAL A 208 -12.21 -23.82 -10.00
C VAL A 208 -11.09 -24.64 -9.34
N MET A 209 -9.90 -24.07 -9.31
CA MET A 209 -8.70 -24.67 -8.72
C MET A 209 -8.48 -24.18 -7.28
N ALA A 210 -8.64 -22.87 -7.07
CA ALA A 210 -8.46 -22.20 -5.78
C ALA A 210 -9.16 -20.84 -5.78
N THR A 211 -9.46 -20.33 -4.59
CA THR A 211 -10.05 -19.00 -4.37
C THR A 211 -9.32 -18.25 -3.27
N ALA A 212 -9.25 -16.94 -3.37
CA ALA A 212 -8.69 -16.06 -2.35
C ALA A 212 -9.65 -14.90 -2.08
N ARG A 213 -9.66 -14.40 -0.84
CA ARG A 213 -10.47 -13.25 -0.43
C ARG A 213 -9.53 -12.17 0.08
N THR A 214 -9.65 -10.97 -0.46
CA THR A 214 -8.76 -9.86 -0.11
C THR A 214 -9.48 -8.52 -0.24
N VAL A 215 -8.86 -7.48 0.26
CA VAL A 215 -9.37 -6.11 0.23
C VAL A 215 -8.88 -5.35 -1.01
N LEU A 216 -9.66 -4.36 -1.45
CA LEU A 216 -9.23 -3.27 -2.34
C LEU A 216 -9.36 -1.92 -1.63
N PRO A 217 -8.49 -1.60 -0.67
CA PRO A 217 -8.67 -0.46 0.19
C PRO A 217 -8.54 0.85 -0.58
N VAL A 218 -9.51 1.75 -0.40
CA VAL A 218 -9.54 3.06 -1.05
C VAL A 218 -10.05 4.11 -0.07
N SER A 219 -9.52 5.32 -0.14
CA SER A 219 -9.91 6.41 0.75
C SER A 219 -9.94 7.78 0.06
N ASP A 220 -10.90 8.61 0.45
CA ASP A 220 -11.00 10.03 0.09
C ASP A 220 -10.72 10.95 1.29
N GLU A 221 -10.00 10.45 2.31
CA GLU A 221 -9.70 11.16 3.56
C GLU A 221 -8.68 12.29 3.48
N MET A 222 -8.19 12.66 2.29
CA MET A 222 -7.37 13.86 2.24
C MET A 222 -8.19 15.04 2.84
N SER A 223 -7.55 15.88 3.63
CA SER A 223 -8.23 16.87 4.48
C SER A 223 -7.63 18.24 4.26
N CYS A 224 -7.53 18.64 2.99
CA CYS A 224 -7.12 19.98 2.60
C CYS A 224 -7.97 21.07 3.29
N LYS A 225 -9.16 20.73 3.81
CA LYS A 225 -10.21 21.66 4.30
C LYS A 225 -9.76 22.34 5.52
N SER A 226 -9.03 21.55 6.29
CA SER A 226 -8.44 21.94 7.55
C SER A 226 -7.81 23.31 7.36
N CYS A 227 -7.20 23.59 6.20
CA CYS A 227 -6.63 24.91 5.89
C CYS A 227 -7.34 25.66 4.75
N HIS A 228 -7.83 24.98 3.71
CA HIS A 228 -8.26 25.63 2.46
C HIS A 228 -9.77 25.86 2.33
N ALA A 229 -10.61 25.32 3.21
CA ALA A 229 -12.04 25.58 3.17
C ALA A 229 -12.35 27.00 3.65
N SER A 230 -13.32 27.67 3.03
CA SER A 230 -13.80 28.99 3.45
C SER A 230 -14.36 28.99 4.87
N SER A 231 -14.78 27.81 5.38
CA SER A 231 -15.26 27.57 6.73
C SER A 231 -14.17 27.19 7.74
N THR A 232 -12.90 27.15 7.36
CA THR A 232 -11.82 26.86 8.31
C THR A 232 -11.67 27.94 9.38
N VAL A 233 -11.17 27.54 10.54
CA VAL A 233 -10.87 28.41 11.69
C VAL A 233 -9.58 29.23 11.50
N SER A 234 -8.73 28.88 10.52
CA SER A 234 -7.49 29.60 10.21
C SER A 234 -7.62 30.48 8.97
N SER A 235 -6.94 31.62 8.95
CA SER A 235 -6.81 32.47 7.77
C SER A 235 -5.46 32.31 7.05
N ASP A 236 -4.57 31.44 7.52
CA ASP A 236 -3.19 31.34 7.01
C ASP A 236 -3.11 30.92 5.53
N ALA A 237 -4.09 30.15 5.06
CA ALA A 237 -4.20 29.75 3.66
C ALA A 237 -5.24 30.56 2.86
N ARG A 238 -5.79 31.63 3.44
CA ARG A 238 -6.77 32.50 2.77
C ARG A 238 -6.08 33.28 1.65
N PRO A 239 -6.55 33.18 0.39
CA PRO A 239 -6.08 34.05 -0.67
C PRO A 239 -6.32 35.53 -0.33
N THR A 240 -5.45 36.41 -0.82
CA THR A 240 -5.54 37.87 -0.60
C THR A 240 -6.85 38.44 -1.13
N ALA A 241 -7.33 37.91 -2.27
CA ALA A 241 -8.64 38.24 -2.84
C ALA A 241 -9.84 37.71 -2.02
N GLY A 242 -9.58 37.00 -0.94
CA GLY A 242 -10.57 36.34 -0.11
C GLY A 242 -10.95 34.94 -0.58
N TRP A 243 -11.69 34.28 0.29
CA TRP A 243 -12.30 32.97 0.08
C TRP A 243 -13.31 32.99 -1.08
N VAL A 244 -13.42 31.87 -1.79
CA VAL A 244 -14.39 31.70 -2.89
C VAL A 244 -15.82 31.57 -2.35
N ASN A 245 -16.02 30.90 -1.22
CA ASN A 245 -17.33 30.60 -0.63
C ASN A 245 -18.26 29.87 -1.62
N ASP A 246 -17.77 28.77 -2.21
CA ASP A 246 -18.61 27.92 -3.05
C ASP A 246 -19.71 27.25 -2.19
N GLY A 247 -20.91 27.13 -2.74
CA GLY A 247 -22.04 26.48 -2.06
C GLY A 247 -21.86 24.96 -1.95
N ASP A 248 -21.03 24.37 -2.82
CA ASP A 248 -20.60 22.99 -2.74
C ASP A 248 -19.33 22.89 -1.87
N PRO A 249 -19.41 22.26 -0.69
CA PRO A 249 -18.28 22.23 0.23
C PRO A 249 -17.05 21.51 -0.33
N GLU A 250 -17.20 20.61 -1.31
CA GLU A 250 -16.09 19.94 -1.98
C GLU A 250 -15.50 20.75 -3.13
N LYS A 251 -16.23 21.71 -3.67
CA LYS A 251 -15.65 22.63 -4.66
C LYS A 251 -14.99 23.84 -4.00
N ASP A 252 -15.49 24.25 -2.84
CA ASP A 252 -15.08 25.46 -2.14
C ASP A 252 -13.56 25.52 -1.90
N TRP A 253 -13.05 24.61 -1.09
CA TRP A 253 -11.62 24.50 -0.84
C TRP A 253 -10.83 24.16 -2.11
N LYS A 254 -11.36 23.38 -3.09
CA LYS A 254 -10.65 23.10 -4.35
C LYS A 254 -10.35 24.39 -5.09
N ARG A 255 -11.37 25.25 -5.19
CA ARG A 255 -11.25 26.56 -5.84
C ARG A 255 -10.34 27.49 -5.04
N ASN A 256 -10.38 27.43 -3.71
CA ASN A 256 -9.45 28.20 -2.87
C ASN A 256 -7.99 27.75 -3.07
N VAL A 257 -7.73 26.45 -3.21
CA VAL A 257 -6.40 25.91 -3.56
C VAL A 257 -5.93 26.47 -4.91
N LEU A 258 -6.77 26.41 -5.95
CA LEU A 258 -6.40 26.97 -7.26
C LEU A 258 -6.14 28.48 -7.20
N ARG A 259 -6.96 29.23 -6.46
CA ARG A 259 -6.80 30.68 -6.28
C ARG A 259 -5.51 31.02 -5.54
N LEU A 260 -5.20 30.31 -4.46
CA LEU A 260 -3.95 30.51 -3.73
C LEU A 260 -2.74 30.11 -4.59
N HIS A 261 -2.87 29.03 -5.36
CA HIS A 261 -1.83 28.62 -6.30
C HIS A 261 -1.54 29.73 -7.33
N ASP A 262 -2.57 30.26 -7.98
CA ASP A 262 -2.42 31.36 -8.94
C ASP A 262 -1.76 32.58 -8.27
N GLU A 263 -2.24 33.00 -7.09
CA GLU A 263 -1.63 34.12 -6.33
C GLU A 263 -0.12 33.93 -6.14
N LYS A 264 0.32 32.71 -5.78
CA LYS A 264 1.73 32.44 -5.51
C LYS A 264 2.57 32.20 -6.77
N LYS A 265 1.95 31.93 -7.93
CA LYS A 265 2.67 31.44 -9.13
C LYS A 265 2.50 32.29 -10.38
N MET A 266 1.56 33.23 -10.45
CA MET A 266 1.29 34.03 -11.65
C MET A 266 2.50 34.84 -12.16
N THR A 267 3.46 35.19 -11.30
CA THR A 267 4.72 35.86 -11.71
C THR A 267 5.82 34.90 -12.14
N ASN A 268 5.62 33.59 -12.01
CA ASN A 268 6.57 32.57 -12.42
C ASN A 268 6.41 32.28 -13.93
N SER A 269 7.45 32.58 -14.70
CA SER A 269 7.45 32.40 -16.15
C SER A 269 7.20 30.95 -16.60
N ALA A 270 7.71 29.96 -15.87
CA ALA A 270 7.49 28.55 -16.15
C ALA A 270 6.00 28.16 -15.97
N PHE A 271 5.34 28.73 -14.97
CA PHE A 271 3.90 28.53 -14.78
C PHE A 271 3.08 29.18 -15.90
N THR A 272 3.38 30.43 -16.28
CA THR A 272 2.68 31.08 -17.40
C THR A 272 2.89 30.38 -18.74
N ALA A 273 4.09 29.84 -18.97
CA ALA A 273 4.38 29.03 -20.15
C ALA A 273 3.60 27.71 -20.13
N ALA A 274 3.51 27.04 -18.98
CA ALA A 274 2.73 25.83 -18.81
C ALA A 274 1.23 26.04 -19.06
N LEU A 275 0.65 27.16 -18.59
CA LEU A 275 -0.73 27.52 -18.90
C LEU A 275 -0.97 27.58 -20.41
N ASN A 276 -0.08 28.26 -21.15
CA ASN A 276 -0.16 28.36 -22.60
C ASN A 276 -0.03 26.98 -23.27
N GLN A 277 0.99 26.20 -22.89
CA GLN A 277 1.25 24.86 -23.44
C GLN A 277 0.05 23.92 -23.29
N LEU A 278 -0.65 23.97 -22.16
CA LEU A 278 -1.81 23.10 -21.87
C LEU A 278 -3.15 23.70 -22.33
N GLY A 279 -3.14 24.87 -22.96
CA GLY A 279 -4.34 25.59 -23.37
C GLY A 279 -5.24 25.93 -22.18
N TYR A 280 -4.65 26.28 -21.04
CA TYR A 280 -5.33 26.84 -19.88
C TYR A 280 -5.46 28.35 -20.01
N SER A 281 -6.36 28.94 -19.21
CA SER A 281 -6.58 30.39 -19.21
C SER A 281 -5.30 31.12 -18.81
N ALA A 282 -4.95 32.17 -19.55
CA ALA A 282 -3.86 33.07 -19.18
C ALA A 282 -4.11 33.80 -17.84
N ALA A 283 -5.36 33.81 -17.36
CA ALA A 283 -5.71 34.35 -16.05
C ALA A 283 -5.46 33.37 -14.88
N GLY A 284 -5.03 32.13 -15.15
CA GLY A 284 -4.66 31.15 -14.13
C GLY A 284 -5.55 29.90 -14.10
N LEU A 285 -5.22 29.00 -13.16
CA LEU A 285 -5.92 27.72 -12.95
C LEU A 285 -7.34 27.92 -12.44
N ALA A 286 -7.58 28.90 -11.57
CA ALA A 286 -8.91 29.17 -11.02
C ALA A 286 -9.90 29.60 -12.13
N ALA A 287 -9.46 30.49 -13.02
CA ALA A 287 -10.25 30.91 -14.18
C ALA A 287 -10.47 29.74 -15.17
N THR A 288 -9.48 28.85 -15.31
CA THR A 288 -9.57 27.65 -16.14
C THR A 288 -10.66 26.69 -15.64
N ALA A 289 -10.64 26.38 -14.34
CA ALA A 289 -11.65 25.52 -13.71
C ALA A 289 -13.05 26.17 -13.72
N GLN A 290 -13.14 27.49 -13.55
CA GLN A 290 -14.41 28.22 -13.63
C GLN A 290 -15.03 28.17 -15.04
N ALA A 291 -14.20 28.15 -16.08
CA ALA A 291 -14.64 28.00 -17.46
C ALA A 291 -15.04 26.55 -17.84
N GLY A 292 -15.13 25.64 -16.86
CA GLY A 292 -15.53 24.25 -17.09
C GLY A 292 -14.39 23.36 -17.61
N LYS A 293 -13.12 23.74 -17.41
CA LYS A 293 -11.96 22.90 -17.72
C LYS A 293 -11.22 22.54 -16.42
N PRO A 294 -11.45 21.37 -15.81
CA PRO A 294 -10.75 20.97 -14.60
C PRO A 294 -9.23 20.84 -14.83
N VAL A 295 -8.47 21.06 -13.77
CA VAL A 295 -7.01 21.02 -13.79
C VAL A 295 -6.51 19.66 -13.31
N LEU A 296 -5.66 18.98 -14.07
CA LEU A 296 -4.92 17.82 -13.57
C LEU A 296 -3.57 18.32 -13.01
N CYS A 297 -3.34 18.18 -11.71
CA CYS A 297 -2.11 18.67 -11.07
C CYS A 297 -0.85 18.04 -11.69
N ALA A 298 -0.96 16.75 -12.02
CA ALA A 298 0.12 16.00 -12.68
C ALA A 298 0.46 16.52 -14.09
N ALA A 299 -0.45 17.23 -14.76
CA ALA A 299 -0.18 17.78 -16.09
C ALA A 299 1.01 18.75 -16.11
N CYS A 300 1.19 19.52 -15.03
CA CYS A 300 2.37 20.39 -14.84
C CYS A 300 3.43 19.73 -13.95
N HIS A 301 3.01 19.13 -12.83
CA HIS A 301 3.91 18.58 -11.82
C HIS A 301 4.08 17.08 -12.03
N SER A 302 5.24 16.64 -12.55
CA SER A 302 5.45 15.20 -12.81
C SER A 302 5.20 14.32 -11.59
N SER A 303 4.64 13.14 -11.83
CA SER A 303 4.30 12.18 -10.77
C SER A 303 4.58 10.77 -11.25
N ASN A 304 5.40 10.01 -10.52
CA ASN A 304 5.60 8.58 -10.81
C ASN A 304 4.36 7.73 -10.56
N ALA A 305 3.35 8.35 -9.95
CA ALA A 305 2.03 7.79 -9.86
C ALA A 305 1.33 7.79 -11.25
N LEU A 306 1.45 8.90 -11.98
CA LEU A 306 0.96 9.01 -13.36
C LEU A 306 2.15 9.18 -14.31
N PRO A 307 2.85 8.11 -14.70
CA PRO A 307 4.04 8.22 -15.56
C PRO A 307 3.78 8.94 -16.87
N GLY A 308 4.80 9.62 -17.38
CA GLY A 308 4.71 10.39 -18.62
C GLY A 308 4.03 11.75 -18.46
N THR A 309 3.68 12.14 -17.23
CA THR A 309 3.11 13.46 -16.94
C THR A 309 4.17 14.47 -16.49
N GLY A 310 3.80 15.75 -16.51
CA GLY A 310 4.60 16.87 -16.03
C GLY A 310 5.31 17.64 -17.14
N ILE A 311 5.80 18.83 -16.78
CA ILE A 311 6.51 19.74 -17.67
C ILE A 311 7.94 19.93 -17.14
N ALA A 312 8.92 19.84 -18.03
CA ALA A 312 10.32 20.04 -17.67
C ALA A 312 10.54 21.43 -17.03
N GLY A 313 11.32 21.48 -15.95
CA GLY A 313 11.56 22.70 -15.18
C GLY A 313 10.52 23.00 -14.10
N ILE A 314 9.40 22.29 -14.04
CA ILE A 314 8.46 22.31 -12.92
C ILE A 314 8.79 21.16 -11.96
N SER A 315 8.86 21.46 -10.66
CA SER A 315 9.17 20.46 -9.63
C SER A 315 8.11 19.33 -9.62
N PRO A 316 8.50 18.06 -9.43
CA PRO A 316 7.56 16.95 -9.28
C PRO A 316 6.54 17.19 -8.17
N LEU A 317 5.34 16.60 -8.29
CA LEU A 317 4.21 16.87 -7.38
C LEU A 317 4.55 16.54 -5.92
N THR A 318 5.24 15.42 -5.69
CA THR A 318 5.72 15.06 -4.35
C THR A 318 6.66 16.12 -3.81
N GLN A 319 7.60 16.62 -4.60
CA GLN A 319 8.52 17.66 -4.14
C GLN A 319 7.77 18.96 -3.81
N ALA A 320 6.89 19.41 -4.71
CA ALA A 320 6.15 20.65 -4.57
C ALA A 320 5.24 20.66 -3.33
N LEU A 321 4.42 19.62 -3.15
CA LEU A 321 3.47 19.54 -2.05
C LEU A 321 4.20 19.50 -0.69
N HIS A 322 5.16 18.59 -0.50
CA HIS A 322 5.78 18.44 0.81
C HIS A 322 6.63 19.66 1.19
N THR A 323 7.39 20.24 0.26
CA THR A 323 8.23 21.41 0.58
C THR A 323 7.42 22.67 0.89
N LEU A 324 6.31 22.90 0.18
CA LEU A 324 5.46 24.06 0.43
C LEU A 324 4.67 23.94 1.74
N HIS A 325 4.24 22.73 2.11
CA HIS A 325 3.44 22.53 3.32
C HIS A 325 4.28 22.32 4.59
N ALA A 326 5.59 22.06 4.46
CA ALA A 326 6.45 21.81 5.61
C ALA A 326 6.42 22.91 6.68
N SER A 327 6.40 24.19 6.28
CA SER A 327 6.37 25.34 7.19
C SER A 327 4.96 25.79 7.56
N VAL A 328 3.91 25.23 6.94
CA VAL A 328 2.52 25.56 7.23
C VAL A 328 2.17 25.08 8.64
N LYS A 329 1.36 25.86 9.35
CA LYS A 329 0.87 25.50 10.69
C LYS A 329 -0.40 24.69 10.59
N ASP A 330 -0.48 23.67 11.42
CA ASP A 330 -1.73 23.00 11.74
C ASP A 330 -2.69 24.00 12.41
N PRO A 331 -3.91 24.19 11.88
CA PRO A 331 -4.90 25.13 12.44
C PRO A 331 -5.25 24.87 13.91
N ILE A 332 -5.19 23.62 14.35
CA ILE A 332 -5.56 23.17 15.69
C ILE A 332 -4.34 23.20 16.61
N THR A 333 -3.24 22.54 16.22
CA THR A 333 -2.07 22.38 17.11
C THR A 333 -1.11 23.58 17.06
N GLN A 334 -1.22 24.43 16.03
CA GLN A 334 -0.34 25.58 15.78
C GLN A 334 1.14 25.24 15.58
N LEU A 335 1.48 23.95 15.51
CA LEU A 335 2.79 23.44 15.15
C LEU A 335 2.95 23.43 13.63
N THR A 336 4.19 23.60 13.15
CA THR A 336 4.46 23.43 11.72
C THR A 336 4.33 21.96 11.35
N LEU A 337 3.82 21.65 10.16
CA LEU A 337 3.61 20.27 9.73
C LEU A 337 4.92 19.45 9.68
N ASN A 338 6.06 20.11 9.47
CA ASN A 338 7.39 19.49 9.54
C ASN A 338 7.88 19.18 10.96
N SER A 339 7.38 19.88 11.98
CA SER A 339 7.75 19.66 13.38
C SER A 339 7.00 18.51 14.06
N SER A 340 5.97 17.96 13.41
CA SER A 340 5.23 16.83 13.94
C SER A 340 6.12 15.60 14.12
N ASN A 341 6.08 15.03 15.31
CA ASN A 341 6.74 13.77 15.67
C ASN A 341 5.79 12.56 15.68
N ASN A 342 4.55 12.75 15.19
CA ASN A 342 3.52 11.73 15.11
C ASN A 342 2.80 11.76 13.76
N ARG A 343 1.88 10.82 13.54
CA ARG A 343 1.21 10.63 12.23
C ARG A 343 0.29 11.77 11.79
N THR A 344 -0.12 12.66 12.71
CA THR A 344 -1.19 13.64 12.48
C THR A 344 -0.93 14.54 11.29
N SER A 345 0.28 15.11 11.15
CA SER A 345 0.59 15.99 10.02
C SER A 345 0.59 15.26 8.68
N CYS A 346 1.02 13.99 8.65
CA CYS A 346 0.97 13.17 7.45
C CYS A 346 -0.49 12.82 7.09
N TYR A 347 -1.31 12.53 8.11
CA TYR A 347 -2.72 12.15 7.95
C TYR A 347 -3.66 13.29 7.56
N MET A 348 -3.15 14.53 7.50
CA MET A 348 -3.91 15.63 6.88
C MET A 348 -4.02 15.49 5.36
N CYS A 349 -3.03 14.83 4.72
CA CYS A 349 -2.98 14.69 3.27
C CYS A 349 -3.08 13.22 2.83
N HIS A 350 -2.51 12.31 3.62
CA HIS A 350 -2.60 10.88 3.38
C HIS A 350 -3.73 10.28 4.21
N PRO A 351 -4.44 9.26 3.71
CA PRO A 351 -5.49 8.59 4.49
C PRO A 351 -4.96 8.08 5.83
N GLY A 352 -5.73 8.19 6.91
CA GLY A 352 -5.27 7.62 8.17
C GLY A 352 -5.93 8.13 9.44
N SER A 353 -6.66 9.25 9.36
CA SER A 353 -7.40 9.79 10.50
C SER A 353 -8.50 8.83 10.97
N VAL A 354 -9.20 8.19 10.02
CA VAL A 354 -10.17 7.12 10.30
C VAL A 354 -9.76 5.82 9.59
N THR A 355 -9.24 5.89 8.35
CA THR A 355 -8.83 4.70 7.58
C THR A 355 -7.53 4.05 8.04
N GLN A 356 -6.81 4.64 9.01
CA GLN A 356 -5.55 4.11 9.54
C GLN A 356 -4.63 3.51 8.45
N CYS A 357 -4.16 4.30 7.48
CA CYS A 357 -3.39 3.73 6.35
C CYS A 357 -2.20 2.90 6.83
N LEU A 358 -1.49 3.37 7.85
CA LEU A 358 -0.44 2.61 8.56
C LEU A 358 -1.07 1.76 9.68
N ARG A 359 -1.37 0.50 9.35
CA ARG A 359 -2.10 -0.46 10.20
C ARG A 359 -1.52 -1.86 10.29
N GLY A 360 -0.39 -2.12 9.63
CA GLY A 360 0.39 -3.35 9.80
C GLY A 360 1.18 -3.39 11.12
N PRO A 361 2.11 -4.35 11.31
CA PRO A 361 2.86 -4.53 12.55
C PRO A 361 3.64 -3.29 12.97
N MET A 362 4.21 -2.55 12.03
CA MET A 362 4.89 -1.28 12.32
C MET A 362 3.92 -0.21 12.82
N GLY A 363 2.70 -0.19 12.26
CA GLY A 363 1.64 0.71 12.70
C GLY A 363 1.06 0.38 14.08
N ASN A 364 1.10 -0.89 14.45
CA ASN A 364 0.50 -1.39 15.69
C ASN A 364 1.51 -1.53 16.83
N ALA A 365 2.79 -1.31 16.58
CA ALA A 365 3.82 -1.34 17.61
C ALA A 365 3.56 -0.24 18.65
N LEU A 366 3.48 -0.62 19.92
CA LEU A 366 3.27 0.29 21.04
C LEU A 366 4.53 0.36 21.92
N ASP A 367 4.79 1.54 22.47
CA ASP A 367 5.80 1.73 23.51
C ASP A 367 5.25 1.32 24.89
N ALA A 368 6.09 1.42 25.92
CA ALA A 368 5.72 1.07 27.30
C ALA A 368 4.56 1.93 27.87
N SER A 369 4.28 3.08 27.26
CA SER A 369 3.17 3.98 27.63
C SER A 369 1.89 3.72 26.83
N GLY A 370 1.89 2.73 25.92
CA GLY A 370 0.76 2.39 25.07
C GLY A 370 0.59 3.32 23.86
N LYS A 371 1.59 4.16 23.54
CA LYS A 371 1.57 5.03 22.36
C LYS A 371 2.24 4.35 21.16
N PRO A 372 1.92 4.75 19.92
CA PRO A 372 2.61 4.21 18.75
C PRO A 372 4.13 4.40 18.82
N ALA A 373 4.87 3.28 18.85
CA ALA A 373 6.33 3.27 18.88
C ALA A 373 6.95 3.68 17.53
N MET A 374 6.20 3.51 16.45
CA MET A 374 6.59 3.90 15.10
C MET A 374 5.53 4.79 14.44
N ASN A 375 6.00 5.76 13.68
CA ASN A 375 5.17 6.72 12.94
C ASN A 375 5.60 6.75 11.47
N CYS A 376 4.88 7.48 10.62
CA CYS A 376 5.26 7.65 9.21
C CYS A 376 6.71 8.14 9.08
N GLN A 377 7.13 9.03 9.98
CA GLN A 377 8.47 9.59 10.06
C GLN A 377 9.56 8.56 10.38
N SER A 378 9.24 7.48 11.10
CA SER A 378 10.18 6.38 11.39
C SER A 378 10.67 5.68 10.13
N CYS A 379 9.93 5.78 9.03
CA CYS A 379 10.27 5.17 7.75
C CYS A 379 10.57 6.20 6.65
N HIS A 380 9.85 7.32 6.64
CA HIS A 380 9.92 8.31 5.57
C HIS A 380 10.71 9.58 5.93
N GLY A 381 11.00 9.82 7.21
CA GLY A 381 11.55 11.09 7.70
C GLY A 381 10.50 12.20 7.82
N SER A 382 10.97 13.43 8.03
CA SER A 382 10.12 14.63 8.13
C SER A 382 9.50 15.04 6.78
N MET A 383 8.54 15.97 6.82
CA MET A 383 7.91 16.51 5.60
C MET A 383 8.96 17.05 4.60
N LEU A 384 9.97 17.78 5.08
CA LEU A 384 11.08 18.26 4.24
C LEU A 384 11.94 17.12 3.69
N ALA A 385 12.17 16.05 4.47
CA ALA A 385 12.91 14.89 4.00
C ALA A 385 12.18 14.19 2.84
N VAL A 386 10.85 14.06 2.93
CA VAL A 386 10.01 13.52 1.84
C VAL A 386 10.01 14.45 0.62
N GLY A 387 9.99 15.77 0.84
CA GLY A 387 10.06 16.78 -0.21
C GLY A 387 11.45 17.03 -0.82
N SER A 388 12.47 16.29 -0.42
CA SER A 388 13.85 16.50 -0.89
C SER A 388 13.99 16.24 -2.40
N LYS A 389 14.76 17.10 -3.08
CA LYS A 389 15.15 16.91 -4.50
C LYS A 389 15.95 15.63 -4.73
N ALA A 390 16.59 15.09 -3.68
CA ALA A 390 17.34 13.84 -3.74
C ALA A 390 16.44 12.59 -3.75
N ARG A 391 15.14 12.74 -3.50
CA ARG A 391 14.18 11.63 -3.51
C ARG A 391 13.37 11.61 -4.79
N THR A 392 13.15 10.41 -5.29
CA THR A 392 12.22 10.14 -6.38
C THR A 392 10.91 9.63 -5.77
N GLY A 393 9.86 10.45 -5.81
CA GLY A 393 8.54 10.09 -5.26
C GLY A 393 8.06 8.73 -5.76
N TRP A 394 7.37 7.96 -4.91
CA TRP A 394 6.89 6.58 -5.20
C TRP A 394 7.95 5.50 -5.45
N LEU A 395 9.23 5.87 -5.68
CA LEU A 395 10.33 4.95 -6.00
C LEU A 395 11.42 4.92 -4.90
N SER A 396 11.70 6.04 -4.23
CA SER A 396 12.57 6.11 -3.05
C SER A 396 11.76 5.83 -1.78
N GLN A 397 11.42 4.56 -1.56
CA GLN A 397 10.61 4.10 -0.42
C GLN A 397 11.46 3.38 0.65
N PRO A 398 10.94 3.22 1.87
CA PRO A 398 11.60 2.46 2.92
C PRO A 398 11.90 1.03 2.48
N THR A 399 13.00 0.46 2.98
CA THR A 399 13.41 -0.91 2.69
C THR A 399 13.46 -1.72 3.99
N CYS A 400 13.13 -3.00 3.91
CA CYS A 400 13.03 -3.87 5.08
C CYS A 400 14.35 -3.94 5.86
N GLN A 401 15.48 -4.05 5.14
CA GLN A 401 16.81 -4.15 5.73
C GLN A 401 17.22 -2.90 6.52
N SER A 402 16.59 -1.75 6.29
CA SER A 402 16.88 -0.55 7.09
C SER A 402 16.49 -0.70 8.55
N CYS A 403 15.54 -1.60 8.86
CA CYS A 403 15.19 -1.96 10.23
C CYS A 403 15.55 -3.39 10.61
N HIS A 404 15.54 -4.33 9.65
CA HIS A 404 15.70 -5.77 9.90
C HIS A 404 17.09 -6.24 9.47
N HIS A 405 17.98 -6.45 10.44
CA HIS A 405 19.37 -6.86 10.20
C HIS A 405 19.93 -7.59 11.42
N ASP A 406 20.86 -8.52 11.24
CA ASP A 406 21.62 -9.19 12.31
C ASP A 406 20.74 -9.81 13.42
N GLY A 407 19.53 -10.26 13.08
CA GLY A 407 18.54 -10.75 14.06
C GLY A 407 17.87 -9.66 14.92
N LYS A 408 18.13 -8.38 14.63
CA LYS A 408 17.63 -7.18 15.33
C LYS A 408 16.54 -6.47 14.53
N ARG A 409 15.83 -5.57 15.21
CA ARG A 409 14.74 -4.75 14.68
C ARG A 409 14.82 -3.33 15.21
N GLU A 410 15.06 -2.37 14.31
CA GLU A 410 15.07 -0.94 14.63
C GLU A 410 13.65 -0.37 14.72
N LEU A 411 13.46 0.66 15.54
CA LEU A 411 12.22 1.46 15.60
C LEU A 411 12.22 2.64 14.62
N SER A 412 13.33 2.88 13.93
CA SER A 412 13.43 3.85 12.85
C SER A 412 14.35 3.31 11.77
N GLY A 413 13.86 3.25 10.54
CA GLY A 413 14.63 2.84 9.36
C GLY A 413 15.38 4.01 8.72
N VAL A 414 15.27 5.21 9.27
CA VAL A 414 15.97 6.41 8.77
C VAL A 414 16.73 7.11 9.88
N ASN A 415 17.80 7.82 9.49
CA ASN A 415 18.52 8.72 10.37
C ASN A 415 17.80 10.08 10.53
N ALA A 416 18.39 11.00 11.30
CA ALA A 416 17.82 12.33 11.55
C ALA A 416 17.62 13.19 10.27
N ALA A 417 18.36 12.90 9.19
CA ALA A 417 18.19 13.56 7.89
C ALA A 417 17.11 12.90 7.01
N GLY A 418 16.46 11.82 7.50
CA GLY A 418 15.48 11.04 6.75
C GLY A 418 16.10 10.13 5.69
N LEU A 419 17.40 9.84 5.77
CA LEU A 419 18.08 8.89 4.88
C LEU A 419 17.98 7.47 5.45
N PRO A 420 17.73 6.44 4.61
CA PRO A 420 17.67 5.06 5.07
C PRO A 420 18.93 4.61 5.81
N LEU A 421 18.75 3.86 6.90
CA LEU A 421 19.85 3.13 7.55
C LEU A 421 20.30 1.98 6.64
N VAL A 422 21.61 1.72 6.64
CA VAL A 422 22.25 0.73 5.79
C VAL A 422 23.03 -0.25 6.66
N TRP A 423 22.79 -1.53 6.43
CA TRP A 423 23.38 -2.63 7.18
C TRP A 423 23.99 -3.66 6.21
N ALA A 424 25.02 -4.39 6.68
CA ALA A 424 25.68 -5.40 5.88
C ALA A 424 24.80 -6.63 5.64
N ASP A 425 23.96 -6.99 6.62
CA ASP A 425 23.03 -8.10 6.50
C ASP A 425 21.93 -7.81 5.47
N GLN A 426 21.76 -8.73 4.52
CA GLN A 426 20.80 -8.66 3.42
C GLN A 426 19.70 -9.72 3.51
N ARG A 427 19.59 -10.46 4.62
CA ARG A 427 18.63 -11.58 4.77
C ARG A 427 17.17 -11.18 4.58
N PHE A 428 16.85 -9.96 4.98
CA PHE A 428 15.51 -9.38 4.86
C PHE A 428 15.46 -8.32 3.75
N ALA A 429 16.49 -8.18 2.94
CA ALA A 429 16.56 -7.08 1.99
C ALA A 429 15.53 -7.20 0.87
N SER A 430 14.93 -6.06 0.52
CA SER A 430 14.22 -5.92 -0.75
C SER A 430 15.18 -6.17 -1.92
N ASN A 431 14.70 -6.72 -3.03
CA ASN A 431 15.56 -7.00 -4.19
C ASN A 431 16.12 -5.70 -4.76
N THR A 432 17.38 -5.73 -5.18
CA THR A 432 18.02 -4.59 -5.81
C THR A 432 17.46 -4.35 -7.21
N ASN A 433 17.35 -3.09 -7.61
CA ASN A 433 16.89 -2.69 -8.95
C ASN A 433 15.47 -3.20 -9.30
N ALA A 434 14.61 -3.36 -8.30
CA ALA A 434 13.20 -3.74 -8.44
C ALA A 434 12.32 -2.52 -8.08
N PRO A 435 11.54 -1.95 -9.02
CA PRO A 435 11.23 -2.44 -10.37
C PRO A 435 12.20 -1.94 -11.45
N ALA A 436 13.10 -1.01 -11.12
CA ALA A 436 14.02 -0.41 -12.07
C ALA A 436 15.37 -0.11 -11.41
N ALA A 437 16.40 0.09 -12.23
CA ALA A 437 17.76 0.39 -11.78
C ALA A 437 17.78 1.53 -10.74
N GLY A 438 18.43 1.28 -9.61
CA GLY A 438 18.56 2.23 -8.50
C GLY A 438 17.42 2.23 -7.48
N PHE A 439 16.39 1.38 -7.63
CA PHE A 439 15.26 1.31 -6.70
C PHE A 439 15.08 -0.10 -6.13
N ASN A 440 14.70 -0.20 -4.86
CA ASN A 440 14.59 -1.47 -4.12
C ASN A 440 13.23 -1.55 -3.40
N LEU A 441 12.15 -1.66 -4.16
CA LEU A 441 10.80 -1.59 -3.63
C LEU A 441 10.31 -2.95 -3.12
N TYR A 442 9.82 -2.95 -1.89
CA TYR A 442 9.15 -4.09 -1.25
C TYR A 442 8.04 -4.71 -2.11
N ARG A 443 7.13 -3.89 -2.66
CA ARG A 443 6.00 -4.34 -3.49
C ARG A 443 6.37 -5.00 -4.84
N PHE A 444 7.64 -4.94 -5.23
CA PHE A 444 8.18 -5.60 -6.43
C PHE A 444 9.26 -6.63 -6.10
N SER A 445 9.50 -6.87 -4.82
CA SER A 445 10.51 -7.83 -4.36
C SER A 445 9.92 -9.22 -4.24
N THR A 446 10.74 -10.21 -4.55
CA THR A 446 10.43 -11.64 -4.50
C THR A 446 11.36 -12.36 -3.53
N GLY A 447 10.88 -13.51 -3.04
CA GLY A 447 11.64 -14.38 -2.15
C GLY A 447 11.39 -15.86 -2.44
N HIS A 448 10.97 -16.60 -1.41
CA HIS A 448 10.80 -18.05 -1.43
C HIS A 448 9.91 -18.51 -2.61
N GLY A 449 10.43 -19.39 -3.46
CA GLY A 449 9.69 -19.94 -4.60
C GLY A 449 9.31 -18.91 -5.69
N GLY A 450 9.89 -17.72 -5.68
CA GLY A 450 9.52 -16.62 -6.57
C GLY A 450 8.22 -15.91 -6.18
N LEU A 451 7.72 -16.15 -4.97
CA LEU A 451 6.59 -15.42 -4.41
C LEU A 451 6.98 -13.97 -4.13
N GLN A 452 6.04 -13.06 -4.38
CA GLN A 452 6.19 -11.65 -4.02
C GLN A 452 6.19 -11.50 -2.50
N CYS A 453 6.97 -10.56 -1.97
CA CYS A 453 7.00 -10.29 -0.53
C CYS A 453 5.58 -10.00 0.00
N GLU A 454 4.80 -9.21 -0.73
CA GLU A 454 3.43 -8.85 -0.35
C GLU A 454 2.46 -10.06 -0.34
N SER A 455 2.75 -11.11 -1.10
CA SER A 455 1.90 -12.31 -1.10
C SER A 455 1.95 -13.04 0.25
N CYS A 456 3.09 -13.00 0.95
CA CYS A 456 3.25 -13.61 2.27
C CYS A 456 3.00 -12.61 3.40
N HIS A 457 3.46 -11.36 3.22
CA HIS A 457 3.49 -10.36 4.28
C HIS A 457 2.28 -9.42 4.26
N GLY A 458 1.49 -9.37 3.19
CA GLY A 458 0.43 -8.37 3.01
C GLY A 458 0.92 -7.12 2.29
N ALA A 459 0.02 -6.19 2.01
CA ALA A 459 0.34 -4.97 1.27
C ALA A 459 1.22 -4.02 2.08
N THR A 460 1.97 -3.14 1.38
CA THR A 460 2.65 -2.00 2.03
C THR A 460 1.71 -1.27 3.01
N HIS A 461 2.18 -0.87 4.20
CA HIS A 461 1.39 -0.26 5.29
C HIS A 461 0.28 -1.11 5.94
N ALA A 462 -0.11 -2.22 5.33
CA ALA A 462 -1.14 -3.15 5.80
C ALA A 462 -0.62 -4.59 5.89
N GLU A 463 0.66 -4.74 6.22
CA GLU A 463 1.28 -6.04 6.46
C GLU A 463 0.54 -6.81 7.56
N PHE A 464 0.65 -8.13 7.53
CA PHE A 464 -0.03 -9.02 8.46
C PHE A 464 0.77 -9.21 9.75
N PRO A 465 0.12 -9.28 10.93
CA PRO A 465 -1.29 -8.99 11.12
C PRO A 465 -1.57 -7.47 11.06
N SER A 466 -2.65 -7.12 10.36
CA SER A 466 -3.17 -5.75 10.32
C SER A 466 -4.14 -5.52 11.49
N SER A 467 -4.29 -4.28 11.95
CA SER A 467 -5.36 -3.92 12.90
C SER A 467 -6.74 -3.99 12.26
N GLN A 468 -6.82 -3.92 10.92
CA GLN A 468 -8.09 -4.04 10.21
C GLN A 468 -8.41 -5.49 9.84
N VAL A 469 -9.60 -5.93 10.23
CA VAL A 469 -10.01 -7.34 10.16
C VAL A 469 -10.09 -7.87 8.73
N ASN A 470 -10.53 -7.04 7.78
CA ASN A 470 -10.67 -7.43 6.38
C ASN A 470 -9.31 -7.72 5.71
N ASP A 471 -8.24 -7.02 6.09
CA ASP A 471 -6.89 -7.33 5.55
C ASP A 471 -6.47 -8.75 5.94
N ASN A 472 -6.81 -9.20 7.15
CA ASN A 472 -6.39 -10.48 7.69
C ASN A 472 -7.19 -11.68 7.15
N VAL A 473 -8.20 -11.47 6.31
CA VAL A 473 -9.05 -12.55 5.79
C VAL A 473 -8.22 -13.56 5.00
N LEU A 474 -7.35 -13.10 4.09
CA LEU A 474 -6.49 -13.98 3.32
C LEU A 474 -5.63 -14.87 4.23
N SER A 475 -4.92 -14.27 5.19
CA SER A 475 -4.04 -15.03 6.06
C SER A 475 -4.80 -16.04 6.92
N LYS A 476 -5.97 -15.66 7.43
CA LYS A 476 -6.82 -16.57 8.21
C LYS A 476 -7.31 -17.75 7.37
N ASP A 477 -7.68 -17.50 6.11
CA ASP A 477 -8.14 -18.56 5.21
C ASP A 477 -7.04 -19.57 4.90
N LEU A 478 -5.79 -19.12 4.81
CA LEU A 478 -4.66 -19.96 4.41
C LEU A 478 -4.01 -20.74 5.55
N GLN A 479 -3.90 -20.16 6.74
CA GLN A 479 -3.17 -20.76 7.87
C GLN A 479 -3.96 -20.77 9.19
N GLY A 480 -5.22 -20.34 9.19
CA GLY A 480 -6.11 -20.42 10.35
C GLY A 480 -5.90 -19.32 11.38
N HIS A 481 -4.96 -18.39 11.16
CA HIS A 481 -4.72 -17.26 12.04
C HIS A 481 -4.33 -16.00 11.26
N ALA A 482 -4.48 -14.84 11.89
CA ALA A 482 -3.96 -13.58 11.35
C ALA A 482 -2.43 -13.54 11.48
N GLY A 483 -1.73 -13.13 10.43
CA GLY A 483 -0.28 -12.97 10.46
C GLY A 483 0.36 -13.21 9.09
N THR A 484 1.65 -12.89 8.99
CA THR A 484 2.47 -13.28 7.83
C THR A 484 2.29 -14.77 7.56
N ILE A 485 2.15 -15.16 6.29
CA ILE A 485 2.04 -16.57 5.90
C ILE A 485 3.35 -17.28 6.27
N ALA A 486 3.30 -18.07 7.34
CA ALA A 486 4.47 -18.70 7.95
C ALA A 486 4.30 -20.21 8.15
N GLU A 487 3.07 -20.71 8.06
CA GLU A 487 2.78 -22.15 8.11
C GLU A 487 3.01 -22.77 6.74
N CYS A 488 4.06 -23.61 6.61
CA CYS A 488 4.46 -24.19 5.33
C CYS A 488 3.32 -24.99 4.66
N THR A 489 2.43 -25.59 5.46
CA THR A 489 1.26 -26.35 5.00
C THR A 489 0.21 -25.49 4.28
N ALA A 490 0.27 -24.16 4.42
CA ALA A 490 -0.57 -23.24 3.66
C ALA A 490 -0.29 -23.32 2.14
N CYS A 491 0.94 -23.70 1.77
CA CYS A 491 1.37 -23.78 0.37
C CYS A 491 1.93 -25.15 -0.04
N HIS A 492 2.25 -26.03 0.90
CA HIS A 492 2.84 -27.34 0.62
C HIS A 492 1.96 -28.47 1.15
N ALA A 493 1.54 -29.38 0.28
CA ALA A 493 0.81 -30.59 0.69
C ALA A 493 1.72 -31.52 1.49
N THR A 494 2.99 -31.61 1.08
CA THR A 494 4.06 -32.28 1.82
C THR A 494 5.15 -31.27 2.09
N VAL A 495 5.34 -30.90 3.37
CA VAL A 495 6.36 -29.93 3.76
C VAL A 495 7.75 -30.59 3.68
N PRO A 496 8.67 -30.09 2.84
CA PRO A 496 10.04 -30.61 2.79
C PRO A 496 10.73 -30.40 4.14
N ASN A 497 11.56 -31.35 4.58
CA ASN A 497 12.37 -31.18 5.78
C ASN A 497 13.73 -30.56 5.41
N THR A 498 13.94 -29.28 5.72
CA THR A 498 15.10 -28.49 5.29
C THR A 498 15.61 -27.61 6.41
N ILE A 499 16.91 -27.29 6.36
CA ILE A 499 17.57 -26.40 7.35
C ILE A 499 17.42 -24.93 6.96
N THR A 500 17.49 -24.62 5.66
CA THR A 500 17.46 -23.24 5.14
C THR A 500 16.60 -23.09 3.89
N GLY A 501 15.73 -24.07 3.60
CA GLY A 501 14.92 -24.09 2.38
C GLY A 501 13.71 -23.16 2.41
N GLY A 502 13.32 -22.66 3.59
CA GLY A 502 12.23 -21.72 3.78
C GLY A 502 12.61 -20.26 3.48
N PRO A 503 11.63 -19.33 3.57
CA PRO A 503 11.89 -17.91 3.43
C PRO A 503 12.92 -17.43 4.46
N HIS A 504 13.76 -16.46 4.10
CA HIS A 504 14.79 -15.89 4.99
C HIS A 504 15.75 -16.91 5.61
N GLY A 505 15.95 -18.06 4.96
CA GLY A 505 16.78 -19.15 5.49
C GLY A 505 16.14 -19.92 6.64
N MET A 506 14.81 -19.86 6.78
CA MET A 506 14.09 -20.64 7.78
C MET A 506 14.17 -22.15 7.50
N HIS A 507 14.28 -22.92 8.57
CA HIS A 507 14.11 -24.37 8.52
C HIS A 507 12.62 -24.74 8.57
N THR A 508 12.35 -26.02 8.31
CA THR A 508 11.02 -26.60 8.46
C THR A 508 10.54 -26.51 9.91
N THR A 509 9.28 -26.14 10.13
CA THR A 509 8.69 -26.12 11.48
C THR A 509 7.78 -27.34 11.68
N GLY A 510 7.80 -27.95 12.88
CA GLY A 510 6.98 -29.13 13.18
C GLY A 510 7.78 -30.31 13.74
N ASN A 511 7.08 -31.39 14.09
CA ASN A 511 7.68 -32.60 14.68
C ASN A 511 8.75 -33.23 13.79
N ALA A 512 8.58 -33.21 12.46
CA ALA A 512 9.58 -33.73 11.53
C ALA A 512 10.96 -33.07 11.73
N TRP A 513 10.98 -31.75 11.95
CA TRP A 513 12.21 -31.01 12.27
C TRP A 513 12.73 -31.36 13.66
N ILE A 514 11.86 -31.43 14.67
CA ILE A 514 12.25 -31.79 16.05
C ILE A 514 12.96 -33.15 16.08
N SER A 515 12.48 -34.13 15.31
CA SER A 515 13.12 -35.44 15.21
C SER A 515 14.45 -35.44 14.45
N SER A 516 14.69 -34.51 13.53
CA SER A 516 15.87 -34.53 12.65
C SER A 516 16.96 -33.52 13.01
N HIS A 517 16.63 -32.43 13.71
CA HIS A 517 17.56 -31.31 13.91
C HIS A 517 18.78 -31.67 14.76
N LYS A 518 18.71 -32.73 15.58
CA LYS A 518 19.86 -33.26 16.32
C LYS A 518 21.03 -33.57 15.39
N ASN A 519 20.77 -34.31 14.31
CA ASN A 519 21.80 -34.67 13.34
C ASN A 519 22.42 -33.42 12.70
N VAL A 520 21.60 -32.40 12.44
CA VAL A 520 22.06 -31.13 11.86
C VAL A 520 23.00 -30.41 12.83
N ALA A 521 22.62 -30.32 14.10
CA ALA A 521 23.44 -29.69 15.13
C ALA A 521 24.75 -30.46 15.38
N GLU A 522 24.71 -31.79 15.36
CA GLU A 522 25.90 -32.65 15.55
C GLU A 522 26.85 -32.59 14.34
N SER A 523 26.34 -32.56 13.11
CA SER A 523 27.17 -32.57 11.91
C SER A 523 27.69 -31.19 11.50
N GLY A 524 26.89 -30.14 11.72
CA GLY A 524 27.15 -28.78 11.21
C GLY A 524 27.42 -27.75 12.29
N GLY A 525 27.26 -28.11 13.57
CA GLY A 525 27.40 -27.21 14.71
C GLY A 525 26.19 -26.31 14.93
N ALA A 526 25.92 -25.97 16.19
CA ALA A 526 24.80 -25.11 16.58
C ALA A 526 24.92 -23.66 16.10
N THR A 527 26.12 -23.20 15.72
CA THR A 527 26.39 -21.82 15.29
C THR A 527 25.50 -21.35 14.14
N ALA A 528 25.12 -22.25 13.22
CA ALA A 528 24.21 -21.92 12.11
C ALA A 528 22.82 -21.48 12.59
N CYS A 529 22.38 -21.93 13.78
CA CYS A 529 21.10 -21.58 14.38
C CYS A 529 21.13 -20.23 15.09
N ALA A 530 22.32 -19.74 15.47
CA ALA A 530 22.50 -18.59 16.34
C ALA A 530 21.92 -17.28 15.79
N TYR A 531 21.83 -17.13 14.47
CA TYR A 531 21.20 -15.94 13.89
C TYR A 531 19.72 -15.82 14.30
N CYS A 532 18.97 -16.92 14.22
CA CYS A 532 17.53 -16.92 14.52
C CYS A 532 17.26 -17.20 16.00
N HIS A 533 18.08 -18.04 16.64
CA HIS A 533 17.90 -18.48 18.03
C HIS A 533 18.78 -17.74 19.03
N GLY A 534 19.55 -16.75 18.59
CA GLY A 534 20.47 -15.98 19.45
C GLY A 534 21.81 -16.70 19.63
N GLY A 535 22.87 -15.92 19.87
CA GLY A 535 24.21 -16.45 20.16
C GLY A 535 24.27 -17.29 21.45
N ASP A 536 23.27 -17.15 22.30
CA ASP A 536 23.11 -17.89 23.55
C ASP A 536 22.02 -18.98 23.45
N TYR A 537 21.42 -19.18 22.27
CA TYR A 537 20.43 -20.20 21.97
C TYR A 537 19.13 -20.16 22.80
N ARG A 538 18.84 -19.06 23.49
CA ARG A 538 17.56 -18.88 24.25
C ARG A 538 16.41 -18.41 23.38
N GLY A 539 16.67 -18.17 22.10
CA GLY A 539 15.72 -17.72 21.11
C GLY A 539 15.68 -16.20 20.98
N THR A 540 15.12 -15.74 19.87
CA THR A 540 14.91 -14.31 19.59
C THR A 540 13.49 -14.10 19.10
N ALA A 541 13.15 -12.86 18.73
CA ALA A 541 11.92 -12.58 18.02
C ALA A 541 11.74 -13.42 16.73
N LEU A 542 12.84 -13.87 16.11
CA LEU A 542 12.81 -14.69 14.90
C LEU A 542 12.42 -16.15 15.16
N SER A 543 12.63 -16.67 16.38
CA SER A 543 12.27 -18.05 16.74
C SER A 543 10.89 -18.17 17.40
N GLN A 544 10.07 -17.12 17.36
CA GLN A 544 8.72 -17.13 17.91
C GLN A 544 7.75 -17.95 17.05
N VAL A 545 7.00 -18.86 17.69
CA VAL A 545 5.88 -19.54 17.00
C VAL A 545 4.74 -18.56 16.76
N LYS A 546 4.05 -18.68 15.61
CA LYS A 546 2.95 -17.76 15.23
C LYS A 546 1.57 -18.26 15.62
N MET A 547 1.45 -19.55 15.88
CA MET A 547 0.28 -20.21 16.45
C MET A 547 0.73 -21.16 17.55
N SER A 548 -0.21 -21.66 18.36
CA SER A 548 0.13 -22.68 19.34
C SER A 548 0.64 -23.95 18.66
N LYS A 549 1.76 -24.48 19.14
CA LYS A 549 2.38 -25.69 18.60
C LYS A 549 2.79 -26.61 19.74
N THR A 550 2.47 -27.89 19.60
CA THR A 550 2.91 -28.94 20.51
C THR A 550 3.94 -29.80 19.79
N PHE A 551 5.12 -29.91 20.38
CA PHE A 551 6.20 -30.75 19.88
C PHE A 551 6.36 -32.00 20.73
N THR A 552 6.57 -33.14 20.08
CA THR A 552 6.84 -34.42 20.72
C THR A 552 8.34 -34.61 20.87
N LEU A 553 8.79 -34.82 22.10
CA LEU A 553 10.17 -35.16 22.48
C LEU A 553 10.22 -36.64 22.87
N GLU A 554 11.41 -37.21 23.04
CA GLU A 554 11.59 -38.65 23.32
C GLU A 554 10.81 -39.14 24.56
N ASN A 555 10.64 -38.30 25.58
CA ASN A 555 10.01 -38.68 26.85
C ASN A 555 8.88 -37.74 27.32
N ARG A 556 8.55 -36.69 26.55
CA ARG A 556 7.56 -35.68 26.93
C ARG A 556 7.04 -34.90 25.73
N THR A 557 6.06 -34.04 25.96
CA THR A 557 5.63 -33.03 24.99
C THR A 557 5.95 -31.63 25.50
N LYS A 558 6.26 -30.70 24.59
CA LYS A 558 6.42 -29.28 24.91
C LYS A 558 5.44 -28.47 24.06
N THR A 559 4.60 -27.70 24.72
CA THR A 559 3.64 -26.81 24.07
C THR A 559 4.13 -25.37 24.14
N TYR A 560 4.08 -24.69 23.00
CA TYR A 560 4.32 -23.26 22.88
C TYR A 560 3.00 -22.56 22.57
N SER A 561 2.79 -21.42 23.23
CA SER A 561 1.69 -20.50 22.88
C SER A 561 2.10 -19.59 21.72
N ALA A 562 1.13 -19.05 20.99
CA ALA A 562 1.42 -18.07 19.94
C ALA A 562 2.23 -16.88 20.50
N GLY A 563 3.28 -16.49 19.79
CA GLY A 563 4.22 -15.44 20.20
C GLY A 563 5.33 -15.90 21.16
N GLN A 564 5.27 -17.13 21.68
CA GLN A 564 6.32 -17.66 22.54
C GLN A 564 7.58 -17.96 21.72
N THR A 565 8.71 -17.49 22.24
CA THR A 565 10.05 -17.75 21.69
C THR A 565 10.45 -19.20 21.92
N VAL A 566 11.02 -19.84 20.90
CA VAL A 566 11.62 -21.18 21.01
C VAL A 566 13.12 -21.06 21.23
N GLY A 567 13.60 -21.59 22.36
CA GLY A 567 15.02 -21.73 22.68
C GLY A 567 15.46 -23.20 22.71
N CYS A 568 16.76 -23.46 22.52
CA CYS A 568 17.30 -24.82 22.60
C CYS A 568 17.12 -25.42 24.01
N TYR A 569 17.28 -24.58 25.04
CA TYR A 569 17.22 -25.02 26.44
C TYR A 569 15.81 -25.28 26.97
N ASP A 570 14.78 -25.01 26.17
CA ASP A 570 13.44 -25.49 26.49
C ASP A 570 13.34 -27.02 26.49
N CYS A 571 14.25 -27.67 25.75
CA CYS A 571 14.25 -29.10 25.45
C CYS A 571 15.56 -29.80 25.83
N HIS A 572 16.68 -29.08 25.91
CA HIS A 572 18.01 -29.62 26.19
C HIS A 572 18.64 -28.95 27.42
N ASN A 573 19.55 -29.64 28.11
CA ASN A 573 20.29 -29.07 29.23
C ASN A 573 21.14 -27.89 28.75
N GLY A 574 20.96 -26.73 29.36
CA GLY A 574 21.77 -25.57 29.05
C GLY A 574 23.05 -25.49 29.88
N PRO A 575 23.89 -24.47 29.60
CA PRO A 575 25.20 -24.29 30.24
C PRO A 575 25.11 -24.06 31.76
N ASN A 576 23.94 -23.73 32.30
CA ASN A 576 23.72 -23.50 33.73
C ASN A 576 22.82 -24.59 34.36
N GLY A 577 22.54 -25.68 33.63
CA GLY A 577 21.66 -26.75 34.10
C GLY A 577 20.17 -26.41 34.04
N GLU A 578 19.78 -25.55 33.10
CA GLU A 578 18.37 -25.25 32.78
C GLU A 578 17.51 -26.49 32.51
#